data_AF-A0A2M9ZVQ4-F1
#
_entry.id   AF-A0A2M9ZVQ4-F1
#
_cell.length_a   1.000
_cell.length_b   1.000
_cell.length_c   1.000
_cell.angle_alpha   90.00
_cell.angle_beta   90.00
_cell.angle_gamma   90.00
#
_symmetry.space_group_name_H-M   'P 1'
#
loop_
_entity.id
_entity.type
_entity.pdbx_description
1 polymer ?
#
loop_
_entity_poly.entity_id
_entity_poly.type
_entity_poly.pdbx_seq_one_letter_code
_entity_poly.pdbx_strand_id
1 'polypeptide(L)'
;MVHKAKAVALLTLILTFALAAEEAEDWIGAFRSVDYEEGEEALPEEKIYYFWQLENLRKAVPPRFIRFVDTFSALKTGKLLNRGVLFSYEGLANDEVSVCGEFSHWQCVSLQKNDKGIFYGVVDIHGDQLYEPKPAYEYKFKVDGIFTHDPENPDTVEDGEGSLISRIAFREGGPNKQTSTRVLEDSPYEEKEFRTVEFRIYQPQAESVSLIGDFNHWDPESDFLIKERNGTFRVVKKLKPGEYQYNFLVDGKIVVDTYNPLTVLREDTGEISSALLVPTRTGVLERKKIDP
;
A
#
# COMPACT_ATOMS: atom_id res chain seq x y z
N MET A 1 40.93 9.70 -36.48
CA MET A 1 39.59 9.98 -37.02
C MET A 1 38.68 8.82 -36.60
N VAL A 2 37.61 8.91 -35.82
CA VAL A 2 36.92 9.92 -35.02
C VAL A 2 36.27 9.11 -33.89
N HIS A 3 36.47 9.51 -32.62
CA HIS A 3 35.74 8.92 -31.49
C HIS A 3 34.29 9.41 -31.52
N LYS A 4 33.31 8.50 -31.56
CA LYS A 4 31.89 8.84 -31.33
C LYS A 4 31.60 8.77 -29.84
N ALA A 5 31.56 9.94 -29.20
CA ALA A 5 31.04 10.10 -27.85
C ALA A 5 29.53 9.81 -27.85
N LYS A 6 29.07 8.91 -26.96
CA LYS A 6 27.64 8.74 -26.66
C LYS A 6 27.25 9.88 -25.72
N ALA A 7 26.47 10.83 -26.23
CA ALA A 7 25.85 11.88 -25.42
C ALA A 7 24.79 11.25 -24.52
N VAL A 8 25.00 11.31 -23.21
CA VAL A 8 23.96 11.04 -22.21
C VAL A 8 23.07 12.27 -22.17
N ALA A 9 21.85 12.14 -22.70
CA ALA A 9 20.84 13.18 -22.57
C ALA A 9 20.34 13.19 -21.12
N LEU A 10 20.78 14.19 -20.34
CA LEU A 10 20.27 14.48 -19.02
C LEU A 10 18.86 15.08 -19.19
N LEU A 11 17.82 14.28 -18.95
CA LEU A 11 16.44 14.73 -19.00
C LEU A 11 16.17 15.59 -17.76
N THR A 12 16.24 16.91 -17.90
CA THR A 12 15.80 17.85 -16.86
C THR A 12 14.27 17.87 -16.83
N LEU A 13 13.68 17.14 -15.88
CA LEU A 13 12.26 17.23 -15.58
C LEU A 13 12.01 18.55 -14.83
N ILE A 14 11.64 19.60 -15.56
CA ILE A 14 11.10 20.82 -14.96
C ILE A 14 9.66 20.52 -14.59
N LEU A 15 9.43 20.11 -13.34
CA LEU A 15 8.10 19.98 -12.78
C LEU A 15 7.70 21.31 -12.14
N THR A 16 7.00 22.15 -12.89
CA THR A 16 6.29 23.31 -12.32
C THR A 16 5.04 22.83 -11.60
N PHE A 17 5.12 22.70 -10.28
CA PHE A 17 3.95 22.76 -9.39
C PHE A 17 4.28 23.74 -8.26
N ALA A 18 4.13 25.02 -8.56
CA ALA A 18 4.02 26.07 -7.56
C ALA A 18 2.58 26.57 -7.60
N LEU A 19 1.73 26.03 -6.71
CA LEU A 19 0.52 26.61 -6.12
C LEU A 19 -0.30 25.51 -5.43
N ALA A 20 0.25 24.96 -4.35
CA ALA A 20 -0.50 24.22 -3.33
C ALA A 20 0.31 24.13 -2.02
N ALA A 21 1.17 25.11 -1.74
CA ALA A 21 2.11 25.07 -0.63
C ALA A 21 1.82 26.12 0.46
N GLU A 22 0.64 26.72 0.49
CA GLU A 22 0.33 27.80 1.46
C GLU A 22 -0.94 27.61 2.29
N GLU A 23 -1.61 26.46 2.22
CA GLU A 23 -2.64 26.08 3.21
C GLU A 23 -2.15 24.88 4.03
N ALA A 24 -1.04 25.10 4.73
CA ALA A 24 -0.47 24.16 5.69
C ALA A 24 -0.59 24.72 7.11
N GLU A 25 -1.73 25.29 7.46
CA GLU A 25 -2.10 25.60 8.84
C GLU A 25 -3.60 25.38 9.02
N ASP A 26 -4.01 24.14 9.28
CA ASP A 26 -5.16 23.92 10.14
C ASP A 26 -5.15 22.51 10.75
N TRP A 27 -5.01 22.49 12.07
CA TRP A 27 -5.50 21.46 13.01
C TRP A 27 -5.27 19.98 12.69
N ILE A 28 -4.25 19.38 13.34
CA ILE A 28 -4.12 17.93 13.49
C ILE A 28 -4.75 17.54 14.83
N GLY A 29 -6.03 17.20 14.83
CA GLY A 29 -6.70 16.60 15.99
C GLY A 29 -6.16 15.19 16.25
N ALA A 30 -5.85 14.88 17.52
CA ALA A 30 -5.61 13.52 17.97
C ALA A 30 -6.96 12.80 18.11
N PHE A 31 -7.31 11.95 17.14
CA PHE A 31 -8.55 11.18 17.20
C PHE A 31 -8.29 9.81 17.84
N ARG A 32 -9.16 9.39 18.76
CA ARG A 32 -9.25 8.01 19.25
C ARG A 32 -9.73 7.12 18.11
N SER A 33 -9.12 5.94 17.96
CA SER A 33 -9.44 5.00 16.87
C SER A 33 -10.87 4.46 16.91
N VAL A 34 -11.52 4.52 18.08
CA VAL A 34 -12.85 3.94 18.36
C VAL A 34 -14.01 4.92 18.14
N ASP A 35 -13.75 6.22 18.00
CA ASP A 35 -14.81 7.24 17.93
C ASP A 35 -15.35 7.49 16.50
N TYR A 36 -15.13 6.55 15.58
CA TYR A 36 -15.66 6.59 14.21
C TYR A 36 -16.66 5.46 13.97
N GLU A 37 -17.77 5.48 14.71
CA GLU A 37 -19.00 4.81 14.29
C GLU A 37 -19.79 5.74 13.34
N GLU A 38 -20.22 5.20 12.20
CA GLU A 38 -21.31 5.72 11.35
C GLU A 38 -21.20 7.15 10.76
N GLY A 39 -20.01 7.59 10.36
CA GLY A 39 -19.86 8.80 9.54
C GLY A 39 -19.63 8.50 8.06
N GLU A 40 -20.47 9.03 7.15
CA GLU A 40 -20.22 9.11 5.69
C GLU A 40 -19.06 10.07 5.34
N GLU A 41 -18.03 10.19 6.18
CA GLU A 41 -16.88 11.04 5.87
C GLU A 41 -16.01 10.38 4.80
N ALA A 42 -15.79 11.10 3.70
CA ALA A 42 -14.88 10.69 2.64
C ALA A 42 -13.51 10.40 3.26
N LEU A 43 -12.98 9.19 2.99
CA LEU A 43 -11.63 8.86 3.44
C LEU A 43 -10.66 9.92 2.90
N PRO A 44 -9.65 10.32 3.70
CA PRO A 44 -8.61 11.23 3.23
C PRO A 44 -8.00 10.69 1.92
N GLU A 45 -7.72 11.59 0.97
CA GLU A 45 -7.03 11.24 -0.27
C GLU A 45 -5.77 10.42 0.06
N GLU A 46 -5.67 9.22 -0.52
CA GLU A 46 -4.62 8.27 -0.20
C GLU A 46 -3.26 8.83 -0.66
N LYS A 47 -2.51 9.43 0.27
CA LYS A 47 -1.23 10.09 0.01
C LYS A 47 -0.09 9.09 -0.18
N ILE A 48 0.59 9.16 -1.33
CA ILE A 48 1.85 8.45 -1.58
C ILE A 48 3.01 9.32 -1.07
N TYR A 49 3.84 8.76 -0.21
CA TYR A 49 5.04 9.40 0.30
C TYR A 49 6.27 9.01 -0.53
N TYR A 50 7.29 9.85 -0.53
CA TYR A 50 8.62 9.45 -0.94
C TYR A 50 9.43 9.06 0.29
N PHE A 51 10.32 8.07 0.16
CA PHE A 51 11.12 7.59 1.30
C PHE A 51 11.88 8.72 2.01
N TRP A 52 12.46 9.66 1.26
CA TRP A 52 13.16 10.82 1.81
C TRP A 52 12.28 11.72 2.70
N GLN A 53 10.95 11.73 2.52
CA GLN A 53 10.04 12.46 3.40
C GLN A 53 9.95 11.80 4.78
N LEU A 54 10.10 10.48 4.84
CA LEU A 54 10.18 9.72 6.09
C LEU A 54 11.51 9.99 6.80
N GLU A 55 12.62 9.99 6.05
CA GLU A 55 13.95 10.34 6.57
C GLU A 55 13.99 11.74 7.18
N ASN A 56 13.16 12.66 6.68
CA ASN A 56 13.12 14.05 7.08
C ASN A 56 11.97 14.41 8.04
N LEU A 57 11.32 13.42 8.67
CA LEU A 57 10.30 13.67 9.68
C LEU A 57 10.82 14.60 10.78
N ARG A 58 10.08 15.69 11.03
CA ARG A 58 10.42 16.71 12.03
C ARG A 58 9.87 16.42 13.41
N LYS A 59 8.85 15.57 13.48
CA LYS A 59 8.15 15.13 14.69
C LYS A 59 7.70 13.69 14.48
N ALA A 60 7.54 12.95 15.57
CA ALA A 60 6.83 11.69 15.52
C ALA A 60 5.36 11.93 15.14
N VAL A 61 4.78 10.94 14.47
CA VAL A 61 3.39 10.91 14.06
C VAL A 61 2.74 9.61 14.54
N PRO A 62 1.44 9.60 14.84
CA PRO A 62 0.72 8.39 15.17
C PRO A 62 0.88 7.33 14.06
N PRO A 63 0.85 6.04 14.42
CA PRO A 63 1.08 4.96 13.49
C PRO A 63 0.00 4.99 12.40
N ARG A 64 0.42 4.81 11.15
CA ARG A 64 -0.51 4.91 10.03
C ARG A 64 -0.07 4.05 8.86
N PHE A 65 -1.05 3.54 8.14
CA PHE A 65 -0.81 2.90 6.86
C PHE A 65 -0.33 3.94 5.87
N ILE A 66 0.83 3.70 5.28
CA ILE A 66 1.37 4.53 4.23
C ILE A 66 1.70 3.69 3.00
N ARG A 67 1.68 4.38 1.87
CA ARG A 67 2.32 3.94 0.65
C ARG A 67 3.52 4.82 0.45
N PHE A 68 4.65 4.25 0.05
CA PHE A 68 5.82 5.05 -0.21
C PHE A 68 6.63 4.54 -1.39
N VAL A 69 7.21 5.49 -2.12
CA VAL A 69 8.14 5.24 -3.20
C VAL A 69 9.56 5.22 -2.63
N ASP A 70 10.25 4.10 -2.83
CA ASP A 70 11.66 3.95 -2.47
C ASP A 70 12.46 3.54 -3.71
N THR A 71 13.02 4.53 -4.38
CA THR A 71 13.82 4.35 -5.60
C THR A 71 15.12 3.61 -5.33
N PHE A 72 15.70 3.72 -4.12
CA PHE A 72 16.96 3.06 -3.79
C PHE A 72 16.76 1.57 -3.59
N SER A 73 15.72 1.17 -2.85
CA SER A 73 15.38 -0.24 -2.67
C SER A 73 14.87 -0.87 -3.96
N ALA A 74 14.11 -0.13 -4.77
CA ALA A 74 13.57 -0.61 -6.05
C ALA A 74 14.63 -1.18 -7.00
N LEU A 75 15.82 -0.57 -7.04
CA LEU A 75 16.94 -1.06 -7.87
C LEU A 75 17.40 -2.47 -7.48
N LYS A 76 17.15 -2.90 -6.25
CA LYS A 76 17.53 -4.22 -5.72
C LYS A 76 16.34 -5.18 -5.68
N THR A 77 15.16 -4.68 -5.31
CA THR A 77 13.97 -5.51 -5.04
C THR A 77 13.00 -5.57 -6.22
N GLY A 78 13.14 -4.69 -7.21
CA GLY A 78 12.14 -4.47 -8.26
C GLY A 78 10.86 -3.78 -7.79
N LYS A 79 10.69 -3.58 -6.47
CA LYS A 79 9.48 -3.05 -5.85
C LYS A 79 9.65 -1.56 -5.56
N LEU A 80 9.11 -0.73 -6.45
CA LEU A 80 9.19 0.72 -6.32
C LEU A 80 8.14 1.29 -5.37
N LEU A 81 6.91 0.78 -5.44
CA LEU A 81 5.84 1.17 -4.54
C LEU A 81 5.75 0.19 -3.37
N ASN A 82 6.05 0.69 -2.18
CA ASN A 82 6.03 -0.06 -0.94
C ASN A 82 4.83 0.35 -0.09
N ARG A 83 4.43 -0.55 0.82
CA ARG A 83 3.32 -0.34 1.74
C ARG A 83 3.64 -0.94 3.09
N GLY A 84 3.03 -0.40 4.12
CA GLY A 84 3.13 -0.91 5.48
C GLY A 84 2.63 0.12 6.48
N VAL A 85 2.85 -0.17 7.74
CA VAL A 85 2.57 0.75 8.84
C VAL A 85 3.82 1.56 9.12
N LEU A 86 3.75 2.88 8.96
CA LEU A 86 4.76 3.79 9.47
C LEU A 86 4.64 3.85 10.98
N PHE A 87 5.69 3.46 11.68
CA PHE A 87 5.91 3.74 13.09
C PHE A 87 6.92 4.87 13.22
N SER A 88 6.71 5.76 14.18
CA SER A 88 7.70 6.77 14.52
C SER A 88 7.68 7.09 16.01
N TYR A 89 8.83 7.51 16.54
CA TYR A 89 9.02 7.80 17.96
C TYR A 89 10.03 8.93 18.13
N GLU A 90 9.74 9.89 19.02
CA GLU A 90 10.63 10.98 19.33
C GLU A 90 11.59 10.59 20.46
N GLY A 91 12.88 10.48 20.16
CA GLY A 91 13.89 9.94 21.08
C GLY A 91 15.27 10.56 20.87
N LEU A 92 15.39 11.88 20.98
CA LEU A 92 16.66 12.58 20.70
C LEU A 92 17.84 12.02 21.51
N ALA A 93 17.61 11.67 22.78
CA ALA A 93 18.62 11.15 23.70
C ALA A 93 18.78 9.62 23.68
N ASN A 94 17.90 8.89 23.00
CA ASN A 94 17.89 7.43 22.98
C ASN A 94 18.82 6.88 21.92
N ASP A 95 19.43 5.72 22.18
CA ASP A 95 20.36 5.06 21.27
C ASP A 95 19.62 4.12 20.32
N GLU A 96 18.65 3.36 20.85
CA GLU A 96 17.87 2.40 20.09
C GLU A 96 16.37 2.50 20.36
N VAL A 97 15.59 2.44 19.29
CA VAL A 97 14.14 2.23 19.36
C VAL A 97 13.77 1.14 18.39
N SER A 98 12.99 0.18 18.86
CA SER A 98 12.39 -0.87 18.04
C SER A 98 10.89 -0.92 18.27
N VAL A 99 10.12 -1.33 17.28
CA VAL A 99 8.70 -1.62 17.42
C VAL A 99 8.50 -3.14 17.54
N CYS A 100 7.75 -3.58 18.54
CA CYS A 100 7.45 -4.98 18.79
C CYS A 100 5.93 -5.14 18.88
N GLY A 101 5.33 -6.04 18.13
CA GLY A 101 3.88 -6.20 18.14
C GLY A 101 3.40 -7.48 17.49
N GLU A 102 2.09 -7.70 17.54
CA GLU A 102 1.45 -8.93 17.07
C GLU A 102 1.75 -9.25 15.60
N PHE A 103 1.86 -8.22 14.74
CA PHE A 103 2.20 -8.33 13.31
C PHE A 103 3.59 -8.90 13.01
N SER A 104 4.41 -9.07 14.04
CA SER A 104 5.77 -9.63 13.98
C SER A 104 5.94 -10.78 14.97
N HIS A 105 4.84 -11.32 15.50
CA HIS A 105 4.86 -12.26 16.63
C HIS A 105 5.74 -11.77 17.78
N TRP A 106 5.65 -10.47 18.08
CA TRP A 106 6.45 -9.78 19.09
C TRP A 106 7.97 -9.75 18.85
N GLN A 107 8.44 -10.15 17.67
CA GLN A 107 9.84 -9.93 17.27
C GLN A 107 10.06 -8.45 16.94
N CYS A 108 10.93 -7.80 17.71
CA CYS A 108 11.16 -6.37 17.59
C CYS A 108 11.85 -6.00 16.27
N VAL A 109 11.24 -5.08 15.52
CA VAL A 109 11.79 -4.47 14.31
C VAL A 109 12.47 -3.15 14.69
N SER A 110 13.78 -3.05 14.43
CA SER A 110 14.56 -1.83 14.74
C SER A 110 14.17 -0.66 13.84
N LEU A 111 14.02 0.53 14.42
CA LEU A 111 13.72 1.77 13.72
C LEU A 111 15.00 2.56 13.41
N GLN A 112 14.99 3.30 12.30
CA GLN A 112 16.10 4.18 11.92
C GLN A 112 15.93 5.55 12.58
N LYS A 113 17.02 6.12 13.10
CA LYS A 113 17.03 7.47 13.68
C LYS A 113 17.50 8.49 12.64
N ASN A 114 16.76 9.59 12.48
CA ASN A 114 17.21 10.72 11.67
C ASN A 114 18.01 11.76 12.48
N ASP A 115 18.51 12.77 11.78
CA ASP A 115 19.29 13.89 12.34
C ASP A 115 18.53 14.77 13.34
N LYS A 116 17.19 14.66 13.38
CA LYS A 116 16.30 15.40 14.29
C LYS A 116 15.94 14.60 15.54
N GLY A 117 16.46 13.39 15.69
CA GLY A 117 16.15 12.51 16.83
C GLY A 117 14.82 11.78 16.71
N ILE A 118 14.24 11.73 15.51
CA ILE A 118 13.03 10.94 15.23
C ILE A 118 13.45 9.56 14.76
N PHE A 119 12.99 8.54 15.47
CA PHE A 119 13.03 7.16 15.02
C PHE A 119 11.84 6.90 14.12
N TYR A 120 12.06 6.20 13.00
CA TYR A 120 11.01 5.85 12.04
C TYR A 120 11.30 4.53 11.36
N GLY A 121 10.24 3.87 10.90
CA GLY A 121 10.35 2.63 10.13
C GLY A 121 8.99 2.20 9.61
N VAL A 122 9.00 1.49 8.49
CA VAL A 122 7.77 0.96 7.88
C VAL A 122 7.78 -0.55 8.00
N VAL A 123 6.76 -1.10 8.66
CA VAL A 123 6.61 -2.55 8.84
C VAL A 123 5.55 -3.06 7.87
N ASP A 124 5.93 -4.03 7.03
CA ASP A 124 4.99 -4.74 6.15
C ASP A 124 4.24 -5.80 6.95
N ILE A 125 2.98 -5.53 7.28
CA ILE A 125 2.12 -6.43 8.07
C ILE A 125 1.42 -7.51 7.21
N HIS A 126 1.56 -7.44 5.88
CA HIS A 126 0.94 -8.38 4.93
C HIS A 126 1.93 -9.39 4.35
N GLY A 127 3.18 -9.40 4.84
CA GLY A 127 4.27 -10.19 4.27
C GLY A 127 4.14 -11.69 4.48
N ASP A 128 3.47 -12.13 5.55
CA ASP A 128 3.32 -13.55 5.87
C ASP A 128 1.90 -14.05 5.62
N GLN A 129 1.79 -15.21 4.98
CA GLN A 129 0.52 -15.90 4.67
C GLN A 129 -0.26 -16.35 5.91
N LEU A 130 0.22 -15.98 7.11
CA LEU A 130 -0.35 -16.19 8.44
C LEU A 130 -1.20 -14.99 8.92
N TYR A 131 -1.50 -14.05 8.04
CA TYR A 131 -2.35 -12.90 8.31
C TYR A 131 -3.74 -13.32 8.83
N GLU A 132 -3.98 -13.16 10.13
CA GLU A 132 -5.31 -13.16 10.72
C GLU A 132 -5.80 -11.69 10.81
N PRO A 133 -6.82 -11.29 10.04
CA PRO A 133 -7.37 -9.95 10.14
C PRO A 133 -7.94 -9.74 11.54
N LYS A 134 -7.31 -8.84 12.30
CA LYS A 134 -7.79 -8.38 13.61
C LYS A 134 -8.34 -6.97 13.47
N PRO A 135 -9.36 -6.59 14.27
CA PRO A 135 -9.86 -5.23 14.29
C PRO A 135 -8.77 -4.21 14.68
N ALA A 136 -7.82 -4.62 15.51
CA ALA A 136 -6.60 -3.89 15.81
C ALA A 136 -5.45 -4.84 16.13
N TYR A 137 -4.22 -4.38 15.88
CA TYR A 137 -3.00 -5.04 16.30
C TYR A 137 -2.38 -4.31 17.48
N GLU A 138 -1.94 -5.07 18.46
CA GLU A 138 -1.26 -4.54 19.63
C GLU A 138 0.25 -4.45 19.41
N TYR A 139 0.86 -3.38 19.94
CA TYR A 139 2.30 -3.15 19.86
C TYR A 139 2.82 -2.27 21.01
N LYS A 140 4.14 -2.33 21.22
CA LYS A 140 4.91 -1.44 22.08
C LYS A 140 6.20 -1.03 21.37
N PHE A 141 6.77 0.10 21.79
CA PHE A 141 8.16 0.39 21.50
C PHE A 141 9.06 -0.22 22.57
N LYS A 142 10.22 -0.71 22.14
CA LYS A 142 11.35 -1.04 23.00
C LYS A 142 12.39 0.06 22.83
N VAL A 143 12.56 0.89 23.84
CA VAL A 143 13.44 2.07 23.87
C VAL A 143 14.56 1.78 24.86
N ASP A 144 15.80 1.68 24.37
CA ASP A 144 17.00 1.37 25.18
C ASP A 144 16.78 0.18 26.15
N GLY A 145 16.14 -0.88 25.65
CA GLY A 145 15.83 -2.09 26.44
C GLY A 145 14.50 -2.07 27.20
N ILE A 146 13.82 -0.92 27.32
CA ILE A 146 12.58 -0.75 28.10
C ILE A 146 11.36 -0.71 27.19
N PHE A 147 10.31 -1.46 27.54
CA PHE A 147 9.05 -1.42 26.82
C PHE A 147 8.20 -0.21 27.24
N THR A 148 7.73 0.56 26.26
CA THR A 148 6.81 1.68 26.43
C THR A 148 5.71 1.63 25.38
N HIS A 149 4.52 2.15 25.74
CA HIS A 149 3.50 2.49 24.76
C HIS A 149 4.00 3.64 23.87
N ASP A 150 3.35 3.79 22.72
CA ASP A 150 3.52 4.91 21.81
C ASP A 150 2.88 6.18 22.39
N PRO A 151 3.67 7.21 22.75
CA PRO A 151 3.15 8.46 23.31
C PRO A 151 2.29 9.26 22.32
N GLU A 152 2.50 9.06 21.01
CA GLU A 152 1.78 9.76 19.94
C GLU A 152 0.49 9.03 19.54
N ASN A 153 0.29 7.79 20.01
CA ASN A 153 -0.91 7.02 19.71
C ASN A 153 -1.93 7.13 20.85
N PRO A 154 -3.08 7.82 20.64
CA PRO A 154 -4.13 7.91 21.65
C PRO A 154 -4.89 6.60 21.87
N ASP A 155 -4.76 5.61 20.96
CA ASP A 155 -5.38 4.30 21.11
C ASP A 155 -4.48 3.36 21.90
N THR A 156 -4.62 3.42 23.23
CA THR A 156 -3.90 2.55 24.17
C THR A 156 -4.87 1.83 25.10
N VAL A 157 -4.51 0.62 25.52
CA VAL A 157 -5.21 -0.13 26.56
C VAL A 157 -4.25 -0.56 27.66
N GLU A 158 -4.77 -0.90 28.84
CA GLU A 158 -3.95 -1.47 29.92
C GLU A 158 -3.55 -2.91 29.59
N ASP A 159 -2.30 -3.26 29.87
CA ASP A 159 -1.75 -4.60 29.60
C ASP A 159 -1.96 -5.61 30.73
N GLY A 160 -2.65 -5.22 31.80
CA GLY A 160 -2.88 -6.06 32.98
C GLY A 160 -1.72 -6.10 33.98
N GLU A 161 -0.57 -5.50 33.66
CA GLU A 161 0.59 -5.36 34.55
C GLU A 161 0.78 -3.91 35.03
N GLY A 162 -0.22 -3.06 34.80
CA GLY A 162 -0.19 -1.63 35.16
C GLY A 162 0.58 -0.77 34.18
N SER A 163 0.83 -1.26 32.97
CA SER A 163 1.43 -0.50 31.86
C SER A 163 0.45 -0.42 30.68
N LEU A 164 0.76 0.43 29.71
CA LEU A 164 -0.06 0.62 28.52
C LEU A 164 0.51 -0.15 27.33
N ILE A 165 -0.39 -0.64 26.49
CA ILE A 165 -0.09 -1.21 25.17
C ILE A 165 -0.83 -0.41 24.11
N SER A 166 -0.13 -0.08 23.02
CA SER A 166 -0.70 0.71 21.92
C SER A 166 -1.38 -0.20 20.91
N ARG A 167 -2.43 0.29 20.28
CA ARG A 167 -3.19 -0.44 19.28
C ARG A 167 -3.19 0.31 17.96
N ILE A 168 -3.04 -0.40 16.86
CA ILE A 168 -3.32 0.11 15.53
C ILE A 168 -4.51 -0.64 14.95
N ALA A 169 -5.63 0.08 14.79
CA ALA A 169 -6.80 -0.46 14.12
C ALA A 169 -6.48 -0.73 12.65
N PHE A 170 -6.73 -1.97 12.21
CA PHE A 170 -6.76 -2.26 10.79
C PHE A 170 -8.12 -1.76 10.27
N ARG A 171 -8.15 -0.51 9.83
CA ARG A 171 -9.29 -0.03 9.04
C ARG A 171 -9.24 -0.76 7.70
N GLU A 172 -9.83 -1.95 7.63
CA GLU A 172 -10.50 -2.36 6.40
C GLU A 172 -11.43 -1.20 6.09
N GLY A 173 -11.06 -0.36 5.11
CA GLY A 173 -11.95 0.72 4.70
C GLY A 173 -13.33 0.09 4.51
N GLY A 174 -14.33 0.62 5.22
CA GLY A 174 -15.57 -0.08 5.52
C GLY A 174 -16.15 -0.85 4.34
N PRO A 175 -16.87 -1.96 4.59
CA PRO A 175 -17.08 -3.22 3.83
C PRO A 175 -16.80 -3.36 2.31
N ASN A 176 -16.05 -2.48 1.65
CA ASN A 176 -15.95 -2.35 0.20
C ASN A 176 -14.62 -1.72 -0.32
N LYS A 177 -13.61 -1.42 0.52
CA LYS A 177 -12.42 -0.66 0.08
C LYS A 177 -11.09 -1.43 0.05
N GLN A 178 -11.13 -2.74 -0.18
CA GLN A 178 -9.93 -3.52 -0.49
C GLN A 178 -10.17 -4.34 -1.76
N THR A 179 -10.28 -3.64 -2.88
CA THR A 179 -10.44 -4.24 -4.18
C THR A 179 -9.07 -4.26 -4.86
N SER A 180 -8.38 -5.39 -4.69
CA SER A 180 -7.23 -5.77 -5.51
C SER A 180 -7.68 -6.80 -6.54
N THR A 181 -6.86 -6.98 -7.55
CA THR A 181 -6.92 -8.14 -8.43
C THR A 181 -6.75 -9.44 -7.64
N ARG A 182 -7.55 -10.46 -7.96
CA ARG A 182 -7.53 -11.79 -7.34
C ARG A 182 -7.59 -12.89 -8.38
N VAL A 183 -6.88 -13.99 -8.13
CA VAL A 183 -7.02 -15.23 -8.92
C VAL A 183 -8.05 -16.12 -8.22
N LEU A 184 -9.14 -16.39 -8.91
CA LEU A 184 -10.27 -17.14 -8.38
C LEU A 184 -10.11 -18.64 -8.57
N GLU A 185 -10.77 -19.41 -7.69
CA GLU A 185 -10.93 -20.85 -7.85
C GLU A 185 -11.54 -21.23 -9.20
N ASP A 186 -10.95 -22.23 -9.85
CA ASP A 186 -11.47 -22.72 -11.11
C ASP A 186 -12.78 -23.47 -10.86
N SER A 187 -13.78 -23.20 -11.69
CA SER A 187 -14.93 -24.10 -11.78
C SER A 187 -14.51 -25.42 -12.44
N PRO A 188 -15.12 -26.57 -12.06
CA PRO A 188 -14.84 -27.87 -12.67
C PRO A 188 -15.16 -27.92 -14.17
N TYR A 189 -15.88 -26.93 -14.70
CA TYR A 189 -16.23 -26.79 -16.12
C TYR A 189 -15.30 -25.86 -16.90
N GLU A 190 -14.25 -25.32 -16.27
CA GLU A 190 -13.33 -24.37 -16.91
C GLU A 190 -12.17 -25.04 -17.62
N GLU A 191 -11.78 -24.46 -18.76
CA GLU A 191 -10.65 -24.90 -19.57
C GLU A 191 -9.36 -25.03 -18.74
N LYS A 192 -8.68 -26.18 -18.88
CA LYS A 192 -7.48 -26.53 -18.09
C LYS A 192 -6.28 -25.61 -18.29
N GLU A 193 -6.29 -24.84 -19.37
CA GLU A 193 -5.18 -23.95 -19.73
C GLU A 193 -5.28 -22.55 -19.12
N PHE A 194 -6.44 -22.18 -18.57
CA PHE A 194 -6.69 -20.82 -18.08
C PHE A 194 -7.04 -20.81 -16.59
N ARG A 195 -6.88 -19.63 -16.01
CA ARG A 195 -7.29 -19.25 -14.66
C ARG A 195 -8.27 -18.10 -14.74
N THR A 196 -9.22 -18.08 -13.82
CA THR A 196 -10.15 -16.96 -13.68
C THR A 196 -9.49 -15.88 -12.84
N VAL A 197 -9.35 -14.68 -13.41
CA VAL A 197 -8.81 -13.53 -12.71
C VAL A 197 -9.87 -12.46 -12.65
N GLU A 198 -10.13 -11.95 -11.46
CA GLU A 198 -11.05 -10.84 -11.23
C GLU A 198 -10.24 -9.58 -10.89
N PHE A 199 -10.39 -8.55 -11.72
CA PHE A 199 -9.80 -7.23 -11.53
C PHE A 199 -10.85 -6.30 -10.96
N ARG A 200 -10.51 -5.57 -9.90
CA ARG A 200 -11.44 -4.68 -9.21
C ARG A 200 -10.73 -3.41 -8.76
N ILE A 201 -11.45 -2.30 -8.78
CA ILE A 201 -10.98 -1.03 -8.23
C ILE A 201 -12.17 -0.23 -7.71
N TYR A 202 -12.03 0.40 -6.55
CA TYR A 202 -13.05 1.28 -5.99
C TYR A 202 -12.88 2.71 -6.53
N GLN A 203 -13.80 3.16 -7.37
CA GLN A 203 -13.78 4.50 -7.98
C GLN A 203 -15.21 5.05 -8.08
N PRO A 204 -15.89 5.38 -6.97
CA PRO A 204 -17.31 5.72 -6.97
C PRO A 204 -17.64 6.94 -7.84
N GLN A 205 -16.69 7.86 -7.98
CA GLN A 205 -16.85 9.09 -8.75
C GLN A 205 -16.44 8.95 -10.23
N ALA A 206 -15.81 7.84 -10.63
CA ALA A 206 -15.37 7.67 -12.01
C ALA A 206 -16.56 7.43 -12.95
N GLU A 207 -16.47 7.98 -14.16
CA GLU A 207 -17.45 7.74 -15.23
C GLU A 207 -17.14 6.43 -15.94
N SER A 208 -15.87 6.17 -16.19
CA SER A 208 -15.38 5.00 -16.93
C SER A 208 -14.08 4.47 -16.34
N VAL A 209 -13.96 3.14 -16.33
CA VAL A 209 -12.71 2.46 -16.00
C VAL A 209 -12.48 1.36 -17.03
N SER A 210 -11.30 1.33 -17.65
CA SER A 210 -10.84 0.20 -18.45
C SER A 210 -9.58 -0.44 -17.87
N LEU A 211 -9.40 -1.72 -18.15
CA LEU A 211 -8.23 -2.50 -17.79
C LEU A 211 -7.27 -2.52 -18.98
N ILE A 212 -6.01 -2.15 -18.76
CA ILE A 212 -4.95 -2.19 -19.78
C ILE A 212 -3.80 -3.05 -19.27
N GLY A 213 -3.21 -3.86 -20.14
CA GLY A 213 -2.06 -4.69 -19.76
C GLY A 213 -1.57 -5.60 -20.88
N ASP A 214 -0.60 -6.46 -20.57
CA ASP A 214 0.05 -7.31 -21.57
C ASP A 214 -0.95 -8.23 -22.31
N PHE A 215 -1.95 -8.72 -21.60
CA PHE A 215 -2.97 -9.64 -22.13
C PHE A 215 -3.93 -9.00 -23.16
N ASN A 216 -3.97 -7.67 -23.26
CA ASN A 216 -4.72 -6.95 -24.27
C ASN A 216 -3.86 -5.96 -25.07
N HIS A 217 -2.54 -6.14 -25.04
CA HIS A 217 -1.59 -5.26 -25.73
C HIS A 217 -1.73 -3.78 -25.32
N TRP A 218 -2.11 -3.53 -24.07
CA TRP A 218 -2.30 -2.18 -23.53
C TRP A 218 -3.38 -1.35 -24.25
N ASP A 219 -4.35 -2.01 -24.88
CA ASP A 219 -5.45 -1.36 -25.58
C ASP A 219 -6.55 -0.87 -24.61
N PRO A 220 -6.78 0.44 -24.48
CA PRO A 220 -7.76 1.01 -23.54
C PRO A 220 -9.21 0.73 -23.92
N GLU A 221 -9.49 0.33 -25.16
CA GLU A 221 -10.85 0.07 -25.66
C GLU A 221 -11.25 -1.41 -25.55
N SER A 222 -10.31 -2.29 -25.20
CA SER A 222 -10.53 -3.73 -25.20
C SER A 222 -11.30 -4.26 -23.98
N ASP A 223 -11.06 -3.72 -22.78
CA ASP A 223 -11.55 -4.31 -21.52
C ASP A 223 -12.15 -3.27 -20.56
N PHE A 224 -13.39 -2.83 -20.79
CA PHE A 224 -14.11 -1.96 -19.85
C PHE A 224 -14.60 -2.70 -18.60
N LEU A 225 -14.51 -2.06 -17.44
CA LEU A 225 -15.03 -2.59 -16.17
C LEU A 225 -16.49 -2.18 -15.97
N ILE A 226 -17.24 -3.04 -15.28
CA ILE A 226 -18.64 -2.81 -14.90
C ILE A 226 -18.68 -2.12 -13.54
N LYS A 227 -19.36 -0.97 -13.45
CA LYS A 227 -19.61 -0.25 -12.20
C LYS A 227 -20.71 -0.94 -11.38
N GLU A 228 -20.39 -1.34 -10.17
CA GLU A 228 -21.31 -1.92 -9.18
C GLU A 228 -21.96 -0.82 -8.33
N ARG A 229 -23.08 -1.16 -7.67
CA ARG A 229 -23.86 -0.20 -6.87
C ARG A 229 -23.07 0.44 -5.72
N ASN A 230 -22.08 -0.28 -5.19
CA ASN A 230 -21.22 0.22 -4.13
C ASN A 230 -20.13 1.19 -4.62
N GLY A 231 -19.99 1.42 -5.94
CA GLY A 231 -18.93 2.25 -6.53
C GLY A 231 -17.65 1.50 -6.92
N THR A 232 -17.65 0.17 -6.80
CA THR A 232 -16.56 -0.69 -7.30
C THR A 232 -16.73 -0.95 -8.79
N PHE A 233 -15.65 -0.85 -9.54
CA PHE A 233 -15.56 -1.31 -10.92
C PHE A 233 -14.96 -2.71 -10.94
N ARG A 234 -15.50 -3.59 -11.79
CA ARG A 234 -15.06 -5.00 -11.87
C ARG A 234 -15.06 -5.56 -13.29
N VAL A 235 -14.07 -6.40 -13.60
CA VAL A 235 -14.03 -7.24 -14.80
C VAL A 235 -13.43 -8.60 -14.47
N VAL A 236 -13.88 -9.65 -15.16
CA VAL A 236 -13.35 -11.01 -15.03
C VAL A 236 -12.72 -11.44 -16.34
N LYS A 237 -11.47 -11.91 -16.29
CA LYS A 237 -10.69 -12.37 -17.44
C LYS A 237 -10.28 -13.83 -17.26
N LYS A 238 -10.10 -14.52 -18.39
CA LYS A 238 -9.42 -15.81 -18.47
C LYS A 238 -7.99 -15.57 -18.91
N LEU A 239 -7.04 -15.85 -18.03
CA LEU A 239 -5.61 -15.66 -18.31
C LEU A 239 -4.89 -17.01 -18.21
N LYS A 240 -3.89 -17.22 -19.06
CA LYS A 240 -3.01 -18.39 -18.92
C LYS A 240 -2.11 -18.20 -17.69
N PRO A 241 -1.57 -19.27 -17.09
CA PRO A 241 -0.51 -19.12 -16.11
C PRO A 241 0.66 -18.32 -16.66
N GLY A 242 1.20 -17.40 -15.86
CA GLY A 242 2.25 -16.47 -16.29
C GLY A 242 2.31 -15.21 -15.44
N GLU A 243 3.29 -14.36 -15.75
CA GLU A 243 3.42 -13.03 -15.17
C GLU A 243 2.84 -12.01 -16.14
N TYR A 244 2.04 -11.09 -15.61
CA TYR A 244 1.39 -10.04 -16.38
C TYR A 244 1.59 -8.69 -15.72
N GLN A 245 1.68 -7.65 -16.54
CA GLN A 245 1.64 -6.27 -16.10
C GLN A 245 0.30 -5.66 -16.52
N TYR A 246 -0.27 -4.83 -15.66
CA TYR A 246 -1.52 -4.15 -15.92
C TYR A 246 -1.62 -2.83 -15.15
N ASN A 247 -2.51 -1.97 -15.60
CA ASN A 247 -2.98 -0.76 -14.91
C ASN A 247 -4.48 -0.58 -15.19
N PHE A 248 -5.11 0.30 -14.43
CA PHE A 248 -6.45 0.81 -14.75
C PHE A 248 -6.33 2.14 -15.48
N LEU A 249 -7.23 2.38 -16.43
CA LEU A 249 -7.44 3.69 -17.03
C LEU A 249 -8.75 4.25 -16.48
N VAL A 250 -8.66 5.19 -15.55
CA VAL A 250 -9.80 5.82 -14.88
C VAL A 250 -10.00 7.20 -15.50
N ASP A 251 -11.09 7.39 -16.24
CA ASP A 251 -11.41 8.64 -16.95
C ASP A 251 -10.22 9.21 -17.75
N GLY A 252 -9.53 8.30 -18.46
CA GLY A 252 -8.38 8.63 -19.30
C GLY A 252 -7.05 8.80 -18.56
N LYS A 253 -7.01 8.60 -17.24
CA LYS A 253 -5.77 8.65 -16.43
C LYS A 253 -5.33 7.24 -16.03
N ILE A 254 -4.04 6.96 -16.23
CA ILE A 254 -3.45 5.69 -15.80
C ILE A 254 -3.35 5.67 -14.27
N VAL A 255 -3.89 4.63 -13.66
CA VAL A 255 -3.92 4.38 -12.22
C VAL A 255 -3.41 2.97 -11.97
N VAL A 256 -2.35 2.86 -11.17
CA VAL A 256 -1.82 1.57 -10.69
C VAL A 256 -2.82 0.95 -9.71
N ASP A 257 -2.97 -0.37 -9.71
CA ASP A 257 -3.73 -1.08 -8.68
C ASP A 257 -3.08 -0.83 -7.32
N THR A 258 -3.70 0.09 -6.58
CA THR A 258 -3.25 0.52 -5.28
C THR A 258 -3.18 -0.67 -4.32
N TYR A 259 -4.10 -1.62 -4.37
CA TYR A 259 -4.12 -2.71 -3.39
C TYR A 259 -3.30 -3.94 -3.81
N ASN A 260 -2.70 -3.92 -4.99
CA ASN A 260 -1.75 -4.94 -5.42
C ASN A 260 -0.35 -4.70 -4.81
N PRO A 261 0.22 -5.64 -4.03
CA PRO A 261 1.58 -5.52 -3.50
C PRO A 261 2.67 -5.57 -4.57
N LEU A 262 2.38 -6.19 -5.71
CA LEU A 262 3.33 -6.45 -6.77
C LEU A 262 3.26 -5.29 -7.78
N THR A 263 4.38 -4.59 -7.91
CA THR A 263 4.57 -3.54 -8.91
C THR A 263 5.90 -3.72 -9.60
N VAL A 264 6.00 -3.27 -10.84
CA VAL A 264 7.22 -3.34 -11.65
C VAL A 264 7.47 -2.01 -12.34
N LEU A 265 8.74 -1.64 -12.47
CA LEU A 265 9.15 -0.53 -13.33
C LEU A 265 9.23 -1.03 -14.77
N ARG A 266 8.43 -0.43 -15.65
CA ARG A 266 8.42 -0.76 -17.07
C ARG A 266 9.64 -0.19 -17.78
N GLU A 267 10.42 -1.04 -18.43
CA GLU A 267 11.63 -0.61 -19.16
C GLU A 267 11.31 0.24 -20.40
N ASP A 268 10.16 -0.02 -21.03
CA ASP A 268 9.75 0.63 -22.27
C ASP A 268 9.18 2.04 -22.06
N THR A 269 8.43 2.25 -20.98
CA THR A 269 7.83 3.56 -20.66
C THR A 269 8.56 4.32 -19.55
N GLY A 270 9.31 3.62 -18.69
CA GLY A 270 9.84 4.18 -17.44
C GLY A 270 8.79 4.42 -16.36
N GLU A 271 7.56 3.95 -16.57
CA GLU A 271 6.45 4.11 -15.63
C GLU A 271 6.27 2.88 -14.74
N ILE A 272 5.54 3.04 -13.63
CA ILE A 272 5.19 1.93 -12.74
C ILE A 272 3.90 1.26 -13.25
N SER A 273 3.90 -0.06 -13.25
CA SER A 273 2.69 -0.86 -13.46
C SER A 273 2.47 -1.87 -12.34
N SER A 274 1.22 -2.23 -12.12
CA SER A 274 0.88 -3.36 -11.28
C SER A 274 1.31 -4.66 -11.95
N ALA A 275 1.80 -5.61 -11.17
CA ALA A 275 2.22 -6.92 -11.63
C ALA A 275 1.32 -8.01 -11.06
N LEU A 276 1.00 -9.03 -11.85
CA LEU A 276 0.13 -10.13 -11.47
C LEU A 276 0.82 -11.45 -11.82
N LEU A 277 0.99 -12.31 -10.82
CA LEU A 277 1.36 -13.70 -11.05
C LEU A 277 0.10 -14.56 -11.11
N VAL A 278 -0.15 -15.16 -12.27
CA VAL A 278 -1.21 -16.14 -12.46
C VAL A 278 -0.60 -17.55 -12.29
N PRO A 279 -0.88 -18.27 -11.20
CA PRO A 279 -0.26 -19.56 -10.94
C PRO A 279 -0.84 -20.66 -11.83
N THR A 280 -0.07 -21.72 -12.03
CA THR A 280 -0.60 -22.99 -12.58
C THR A 280 -1.64 -23.60 -11.63
N ARG A 281 -2.42 -24.59 -12.10
CA ARG A 281 -3.55 -25.18 -11.35
C ARG A 281 -3.17 -25.89 -10.03
N THR A 282 -1.89 -25.95 -9.67
CA THR A 282 -1.40 -26.44 -8.38
C THR A 282 -1.32 -25.35 -7.28
N GLY A 283 -1.54 -24.08 -7.62
CA GLY A 283 -1.50 -22.97 -6.67
C GLY A 283 -2.79 -22.81 -5.85
N VAL A 284 -2.63 -22.33 -4.61
CA VAL A 284 -3.75 -21.91 -3.74
C VAL A 284 -4.48 -20.74 -4.40
N LEU A 285 -5.82 -20.73 -4.30
CA LEU A 285 -6.70 -19.77 -4.96
C LEU A 285 -7.69 -19.17 -3.99
N GLU A 286 -8.20 -17.99 -4.34
CA GLU A 286 -9.31 -17.40 -3.61
C GLU A 286 -10.65 -18.03 -4.02
N ARG A 287 -11.44 -18.44 -3.02
CA ARG A 287 -12.82 -18.85 -3.26
C ARG A 287 -13.62 -17.72 -3.89
N LYS A 288 -14.34 -18.03 -4.97
CA LYS A 288 -15.35 -17.13 -5.52
C LYS A 288 -16.45 -16.96 -4.47
N LYS A 289 -16.59 -15.75 -3.90
CA LYS A 289 -17.76 -15.43 -3.09
C LYS A 289 -18.98 -15.47 -4.03
N ILE A 290 -19.91 -16.36 -3.74
CA ILE A 290 -21.22 -16.37 -4.39
C ILE A 290 -22.05 -15.41 -3.56
N ASP A 291 -22.26 -14.19 -4.06
CA ASP A 291 -23.23 -13.30 -3.44
C ASP A 291 -24.63 -13.93 -3.58
N PRO A 292 -25.40 -14.05 -2.48
CA PRO A 292 -26.74 -14.65 -2.49
C PRO A 292 -27.77 -13.84 -3.27
#